data_AF-A0AAP2G439-F1
#
_entry.id   AF-A0AAP2G439-F1
#
_cell.length_a   1.000
_cell.length_b   1.000
_cell.length_c   1.000
_cell.angle_alpha   90.00
_cell.angle_beta   90.00
_cell.angle_gamma   90.00
#
_symmetry.space_group_name_H-M   'P 1'
#
loop_
_entity.id
_entity.type
_entity.pdbx_description
1 polymer ?
#
loop_
_entity_poly.entity_id
_entity_poly.type
_entity_poly.pdbx_seq_one_letter_code
_entity_poly.pdbx_strand_id
1 'polypeptide(L)'
;MLRRFCVIAAVTGALFGPVPAVAQEVGPVLIIIEDVEGTPDTEDTTVATEPRGPVTYAAPLLGGDPWVAGKSIKELITGTPRFPPIEGLPDEVWKDKICSDCHAWEVENVCEQAEFYLPEDRAERLGKPHPYGGSFKVNLRIWALAGCPE
;
A
#
# COMPACT_ATOMS: atom_id res chain seq x y z
N MET A 1 -49.35 28.92 12.73
CA MET A 1 -48.64 28.57 13.98
C MET A 1 -49.01 27.14 14.35
N LEU A 2 -48.09 26.17 14.22
CA LEU A 2 -48.17 24.89 14.94
C LEU A 2 -46.78 24.22 14.87
N ARG A 3 -45.97 24.44 15.91
CA ARG A 3 -44.67 23.76 16.08
C ARG A 3 -44.95 22.35 16.60
N ARG A 4 -44.66 21.33 15.80
CA ARG A 4 -44.59 19.93 16.24
C ARG A 4 -43.33 19.77 17.09
N PHE A 5 -43.52 19.61 18.40
CA PHE A 5 -42.50 19.11 19.31
C PHE A 5 -42.40 17.59 19.13
N CYS A 6 -41.24 17.10 18.69
CA CYS A 6 -40.89 15.69 18.82
C CYS A 6 -39.98 15.57 20.05
N VAL A 7 -40.46 14.82 21.04
CA VAL A 7 -39.80 14.52 22.31
C VAL A 7 -38.60 13.62 22.02
N ILE A 8 -37.39 14.06 22.36
CA ILE A 8 -36.20 13.20 22.42
C ILE A 8 -36.07 12.72 23.87
N ALA A 9 -36.26 11.43 24.07
CA ALA A 9 -36.02 10.78 25.36
C ALA A 9 -34.51 10.78 25.64
N ALA A 10 -34.12 11.39 26.76
CA ALA A 10 -32.76 11.33 27.28
C ALA A 10 -32.56 9.99 28.00
N VAL A 11 -31.65 9.16 27.49
CA VAL A 11 -31.16 7.97 28.20
C VAL A 11 -29.93 8.39 29.00
N THR A 12 -30.16 8.70 30.27
CA THR A 12 -29.12 8.80 31.30
C THR A 12 -28.72 7.42 31.79
N GLY A 13 -27.42 7.13 31.81
CA GLY A 13 -26.87 6.12 32.71
C GLY A 13 -25.67 5.33 32.18
N ALA A 14 -24.47 5.71 32.59
CA ALA A 14 -23.43 4.77 32.99
C ALA A 14 -22.40 5.49 33.87
N LEU A 15 -22.31 5.01 35.11
CA LEU A 15 -21.44 5.49 36.18
C LEU A 15 -20.00 5.01 35.90
N PHE A 16 -19.08 5.94 35.65
CA PHE A 16 -17.65 5.66 35.70
C PHE A 16 -17.17 5.83 37.14
N GLY A 17 -16.99 4.72 37.86
CA GLY A 17 -16.25 4.69 39.12
C GLY A 17 -14.74 4.78 38.86
N PRO A 18 -13.94 5.35 39.78
CA PRO A 18 -12.49 5.43 39.64
C PRO A 18 -11.85 4.05 39.84
N VAL A 19 -11.04 3.65 38.86
CA VAL A 19 -10.17 2.47 38.97
C VAL A 19 -9.00 2.82 39.90
N PRO A 20 -8.70 2.01 40.93
CA PRO A 20 -7.52 2.24 41.77
C PRO A 20 -6.24 1.96 40.97
N ALA A 21 -5.31 2.90 41.01
CA ALA A 21 -3.96 2.74 40.48
C ALA A 21 -3.18 1.76 41.36
N VAL A 22 -2.85 0.59 40.81
CA VAL A 22 -1.87 -0.32 41.40
C VAL A 22 -0.48 0.17 40.97
N ALA A 23 0.32 0.62 41.93
CA ALA A 23 1.74 0.88 41.77
C ALA A 23 2.47 -0.46 41.58
N GLN A 24 3.16 -0.62 40.45
CA GLN A 24 3.98 -1.77 40.14
C GLN A 24 5.45 -1.41 40.45
N GLU A 25 5.98 -2.01 41.51
CA GLU A 25 7.37 -1.89 41.94
C GLU A 25 8.27 -2.64 40.93
N VAL A 26 9.05 -1.91 40.13
CA VAL A 26 10.03 -2.50 39.20
C VAL A 26 11.33 -2.81 39.95
N GLY A 27 11.54 -4.09 40.27
CA GLY A 27 12.84 -4.59 40.72
C GLY A 27 13.89 -4.58 39.58
N PRO A 28 15.19 -4.57 39.90
CA PRO A 28 16.24 -4.53 38.89
C PRO A 28 16.29 -5.85 38.11
N VAL A 29 15.97 -5.78 36.82
CA VAL A 29 16.16 -6.89 35.87
C VAL A 29 17.66 -7.01 35.58
N LEU A 30 18.27 -8.06 36.13
CA LEU A 30 19.59 -8.53 35.71
C LEU A 30 19.42 -9.29 34.40
N ILE A 31 19.69 -8.63 33.27
CA ILE A 31 19.69 -9.27 31.95
C ILE A 31 20.95 -10.12 31.82
N ILE A 32 20.77 -11.44 31.89
CA ILE A 32 21.76 -12.43 31.49
C ILE A 32 21.58 -12.60 29.97
N ILE A 33 22.50 -12.03 29.20
CA ILE A 33 22.60 -12.25 27.76
C ILE A 33 23.28 -13.60 27.53
N GLU A 34 22.48 -14.63 27.27
CA GLU A 34 22.96 -15.85 26.61
C GLU A 34 22.77 -15.68 25.09
N ASP A 35 23.85 -15.93 24.35
CA ASP A 35 23.98 -15.93 22.89
C ASP A 35 22.77 -16.56 22.19
N VAL A 36 21.95 -15.73 21.54
CA VAL A 36 21.12 -16.14 20.41
C VAL A 36 21.85 -15.72 19.16
N GLU A 37 22.46 -16.70 18.48
CA GLU A 37 22.92 -16.61 17.10
C GLU A 37 21.72 -16.44 16.17
N GLY A 38 21.12 -15.24 16.21
CA GLY A 38 20.16 -14.78 15.24
C GLY A 38 20.88 -14.52 13.93
N THR A 39 20.76 -15.45 12.99
CA THR A 39 21.11 -15.24 11.58
C THR A 39 20.28 -14.05 11.08
N PRO A 40 20.90 -12.94 10.64
CA PRO A 40 20.12 -11.86 10.07
C PRO A 40 19.64 -12.31 8.69
N ASP A 41 18.38 -12.74 8.60
CA ASP A 41 17.63 -12.75 7.34
C ASP A 41 17.64 -11.30 6.81
N THR A 42 18.64 -11.05 5.97
CA THR A 42 18.78 -9.84 5.19
C THR A 42 17.81 -9.96 4.03
N GLU A 43 16.51 -9.79 4.30
CA GLU A 43 15.58 -9.45 3.23
C GLU A 43 15.76 -7.96 2.92
N ASP A 44 16.62 -7.76 1.93
CA ASP A 44 16.93 -6.54 1.20
C ASP A 44 15.77 -5.53 1.14
N THR A 45 15.69 -4.68 2.16
CA THR A 45 14.95 -3.42 2.11
C THR A 45 15.94 -2.29 1.84
N THR A 46 16.68 -2.39 0.73
CA THR A 46 17.25 -1.20 0.12
C THR A 46 16.18 -0.61 -0.79
N VAL A 47 15.35 0.28 -0.23
CA VAL A 47 14.56 1.19 -1.07
C VAL A 47 15.57 2.13 -1.73
N ALA A 48 16.14 1.68 -2.84
CA ALA A 48 17.00 2.51 -3.68
C ALA A 48 16.18 3.76 -4.04
N THR A 49 16.62 4.89 -3.49
CA THR A 49 16.06 6.21 -3.76
C THR A 49 16.61 6.69 -5.09
N GLU A 50 16.31 5.95 -6.15
CA GLU A 50 16.53 6.42 -7.51
C GLU A 50 15.58 7.61 -7.77
N PRO A 51 16.05 8.65 -8.47
CA PRO A 51 15.24 9.85 -8.71
C PRO A 51 13.99 9.48 -9.52
N ARG A 52 12.83 9.68 -8.91
CA ARG A 52 11.54 9.57 -9.58
C ARG A 52 11.20 10.97 -10.10
N GLY A 53 11.58 11.24 -11.35
CA GLY A 53 11.23 12.50 -12.02
C GLY A 53 9.73 12.55 -12.40
N PRO A 54 9.32 13.49 -13.26
CA PRO A 54 7.95 13.54 -13.75
C PRO A 54 7.53 12.20 -14.36
N VAL A 55 6.36 11.70 -13.96
CA VAL A 55 5.78 10.48 -14.50
C VAL A 55 4.64 10.86 -15.44
N THR A 56 4.63 10.28 -16.63
CA THR A 56 3.53 10.37 -17.61
C THR A 56 3.16 8.96 -18.05
N TYR A 57 2.02 8.81 -18.73
CA TYR A 57 1.51 7.50 -19.13
C TYR A 57 2.44 6.80 -20.13
N ALA A 58 2.95 7.56 -21.11
CA ALA A 58 3.73 7.01 -22.21
C ALA A 58 5.26 7.18 -22.09
N ALA A 59 5.77 8.03 -21.17
CA ALA A 59 7.23 8.19 -21.02
C ALA A 59 7.86 7.08 -20.15
N PRO A 60 9.15 6.75 -20.37
CA PRO A 60 9.90 5.84 -19.51
C PRO A 60 9.97 6.31 -18.06
N LEU A 61 9.69 5.39 -17.12
CA LEU A 61 9.83 5.61 -15.69
C LEU A 61 11.31 5.74 -15.30
N LEU A 62 11.67 6.83 -14.63
CA LEU A 62 13.07 7.12 -14.27
C LEU A 62 13.56 6.40 -13.01
N GLY A 63 12.65 5.94 -12.15
CA GLY A 63 12.99 5.28 -10.90
C GLY A 63 12.11 4.07 -10.61
N GLY A 64 12.65 3.13 -9.83
CA GLY A 64 12.02 1.85 -9.53
C GLY A 64 13.04 0.72 -9.55
N ASP A 65 12.59 -0.50 -9.33
CA ASP A 65 13.45 -1.67 -9.51
C ASP A 65 13.69 -1.94 -11.02
N PRO A 66 14.68 -2.80 -11.38
CA PRO A 66 15.06 -3.04 -12.76
C PRO A 66 13.95 -3.57 -13.69
N TRP A 67 12.85 -4.10 -13.14
CA TRP A 67 11.72 -4.57 -13.93
C TRP A 67 10.75 -3.47 -14.32
N VAL A 68 10.78 -2.34 -13.61
CA VAL A 68 9.88 -1.19 -13.79
C VAL A 68 10.61 -0.01 -14.44
N ALA A 69 11.83 0.28 -13.98
CA ALA A 69 12.63 1.40 -14.49
C ALA A 69 12.90 1.24 -16.00
N GLY A 70 12.81 2.35 -16.73
CA GLY A 70 13.01 2.41 -18.18
C GLY A 70 11.81 1.97 -19.04
N LYS A 71 10.74 1.44 -18.45
CA LYS A 71 9.47 1.16 -19.14
C LYS A 71 8.46 2.26 -18.85
N SER A 72 7.51 2.48 -19.74
CA SER A 72 6.33 3.34 -19.49
C SER A 72 5.22 2.58 -18.74
N ILE A 73 4.27 3.33 -18.17
CA ILE A 73 3.04 2.75 -17.60
C ILE A 73 2.30 1.97 -18.69
N LYS A 74 2.17 2.56 -19.88
CA LYS A 74 1.56 1.95 -21.07
C LYS A 74 2.17 0.59 -21.42
N GLU A 75 3.49 0.46 -21.39
CA GLU A 75 4.15 -0.82 -21.66
C GLU A 75 3.89 -1.83 -20.55
N LEU A 76 4.03 -1.41 -19.29
CA LEU A 76 3.88 -2.28 -18.12
C LEU A 76 2.48 -2.90 -18.05
N ILE A 77 1.41 -2.13 -18.23
CA ILE A 77 0.04 -2.65 -18.13
C ILE A 77 -0.34 -3.63 -19.26
N THR A 78 0.48 -3.75 -20.30
CA THR A 78 0.30 -4.75 -21.37
C THR A 78 1.19 -5.99 -21.21
N GLY A 79 2.05 -6.00 -20.18
CA GLY A 79 2.95 -7.10 -19.89
C GLY A 79 2.33 -8.21 -19.04
N THR A 80 3.20 -9.05 -18.47
CA THR A 80 2.84 -10.13 -17.55
C THR A 80 3.12 -9.71 -16.10
N PRO A 81 2.22 -10.01 -15.14
CA PRO A 81 2.45 -9.75 -13.72
C PRO A 81 3.73 -10.44 -13.22
N ARG A 82 4.46 -9.78 -12.32
CA ARG A 82 5.65 -10.36 -11.64
C ARG A 82 5.28 -11.14 -10.39
N PHE A 83 4.17 -10.77 -9.76
CA PHE A 83 3.68 -11.33 -8.51
C PHE A 83 2.16 -11.59 -8.60
N PRO A 84 1.62 -12.57 -7.87
CA PRO A 84 0.25 -13.06 -8.06
C PRO A 84 -0.83 -12.01 -7.80
N PRO A 85 -1.77 -11.76 -8.76
CA PRO A 85 -3.15 -11.29 -8.58
C PRO A 85 -3.60 -10.73 -7.23
N ILE A 86 -3.62 -11.74 -6.40
CA ILE A 86 -4.48 -11.98 -5.28
C ILE A 86 -3.66 -13.00 -4.49
N GLU A 87 -3.52 -12.76 -3.21
CA GLU A 87 -2.81 -13.68 -2.34
C GLU A 87 -3.45 -15.07 -2.39
N GLY A 88 -2.62 -16.11 -2.51
CA GLY A 88 -3.08 -17.49 -2.61
C GLY A 88 -3.64 -17.90 -3.98
N LEU A 89 -3.56 -17.05 -5.02
CA LEU A 89 -3.95 -17.43 -6.37
C LEU A 89 -2.97 -18.48 -6.95
N PRO A 90 -3.45 -19.65 -7.40
CA PRO A 90 -2.58 -20.68 -7.98
C PRO A 90 -1.83 -20.16 -9.21
N ASP A 91 -0.57 -20.57 -9.32
CA ASP A 91 0.36 -20.10 -10.34
C ASP A 91 -0.14 -20.32 -11.77
N GLU A 92 -0.84 -21.43 -12.02
CA GLU A 92 -1.36 -21.78 -13.34
C GLU A 92 -2.42 -20.79 -13.85
N VAL A 93 -2.99 -19.98 -12.95
CA VAL A 93 -4.02 -19.00 -13.29
C VAL A 93 -3.41 -17.69 -13.80
N TRP A 94 -2.20 -17.31 -13.35
CA TRP A 94 -1.68 -15.96 -13.57
C TRP A 94 -0.30 -15.86 -14.23
N LYS A 95 0.60 -16.83 -14.03
CA LYS A 95 2.02 -16.68 -14.45
C LYS A 95 2.22 -16.51 -15.95
N ASP A 96 1.38 -17.16 -16.76
CA ASP A 96 1.46 -17.12 -18.22
C ASP A 96 0.37 -16.25 -18.86
N LYS A 97 -0.22 -15.34 -18.07
CA LYS A 97 -1.22 -14.37 -18.56
C LYS A 97 -0.60 -13.01 -18.79
N ILE A 98 -1.16 -12.26 -19.71
CA ILE A 98 -0.89 -10.82 -19.80
C ILE A 98 -1.95 -10.07 -18.99
N CYS A 99 -1.61 -8.90 -18.47
CA CYS A 99 -2.54 -8.09 -17.67
C CYS A 99 -3.86 -7.82 -18.42
N SER A 100 -3.80 -7.66 -19.75
CA SER A 100 -4.96 -7.46 -20.62
C SER A 100 -5.86 -8.70 -20.80
N ASP A 101 -5.43 -9.89 -20.37
CA ASP A 101 -6.30 -11.07 -20.35
C ASP A 101 -7.37 -10.95 -19.25
N CYS A 102 -7.09 -10.18 -18.21
CA CYS A 102 -7.97 -9.99 -17.05
C CYS A 102 -8.57 -8.57 -16.97
N HIS A 103 -7.94 -7.59 -17.62
CA HIS A 103 -8.33 -6.18 -17.54
C HIS A 103 -8.49 -5.57 -18.94
N ALA A 104 -9.53 -4.76 -19.12
CA ALA A 104 -9.65 -3.87 -20.27
C ALA A 104 -9.06 -2.50 -19.90
N TRP A 105 -7.81 -2.24 -20.26
CA TRP A 105 -7.12 -1.01 -19.88
C TRP A 105 -7.45 0.15 -20.82
N GLU A 106 -7.77 1.29 -20.21
CA GLU A 106 -7.87 2.62 -20.83
C GLU A 106 -7.11 3.58 -19.91
N VAL A 107 -6.59 4.69 -20.44
CA VAL A 107 -5.75 5.60 -19.63
C VAL A 107 -6.49 6.07 -18.37
N GLU A 108 -7.78 6.34 -18.52
CA GLU A 108 -8.67 6.79 -17.45
C GLU A 108 -8.80 5.75 -16.34
N ASN A 109 -8.95 4.46 -16.67
CA ASN A 109 -9.11 3.44 -15.62
C ASN A 109 -7.79 3.06 -14.95
N VAL A 110 -6.67 3.21 -15.64
CA VAL A 110 -5.34 3.11 -15.02
C VAL A 110 -5.12 4.28 -14.07
N CYS A 111 -5.59 5.48 -14.42
CA CYS A 111 -5.56 6.65 -13.54
C CYS A 111 -6.42 6.44 -12.28
N GLU A 112 -7.66 5.95 -12.41
CA GLU A 112 -8.51 5.60 -11.26
C GLU A 112 -7.82 4.60 -10.32
N GLN A 113 -7.14 3.59 -10.88
CA GLN A 113 -6.33 2.66 -10.10
C GLN A 113 -5.13 3.35 -9.44
N ALA A 114 -4.48 4.31 -10.10
CA ALA A 114 -3.37 5.05 -9.55
C ALA A 114 -3.80 5.95 -8.37
N GLU A 115 -4.97 6.57 -8.46
CA GLU A 115 -5.58 7.37 -7.40
C GLU A 115 -5.86 6.57 -6.12
N PHE A 116 -6.04 5.25 -6.26
CA PHE A 116 -6.16 4.35 -5.11
C PHE A 116 -4.95 4.43 -4.15
N TYR A 117 -3.79 4.89 -4.62
CA TYR A 117 -2.59 5.01 -3.81
C TYR A 117 -2.38 6.40 -3.20
N LEU A 118 -3.28 7.37 -3.45
CA LEU A 118 -3.08 8.75 -2.97
C LEU A 118 -3.16 8.88 -1.44
N PRO A 119 -4.18 8.32 -0.74
CA PRO A 119 -4.31 8.55 0.69
C PRO A 119 -3.19 7.92 1.52
N GLU A 120 -2.77 8.65 2.55
CA GLU A 120 -1.66 8.25 3.43
C GLU A 120 -2.00 7.01 4.27
N ASP A 121 -3.28 6.78 4.58
CA ASP A 121 -3.76 5.58 5.29
C ASP A 121 -3.71 4.30 4.43
N ARG A 122 -3.19 4.41 3.19
CA ARG A 122 -2.94 3.31 2.27
C ARG A 122 -1.45 3.13 1.94
N ALA A 123 -0.54 3.83 2.64
CA ALA A 123 0.90 3.78 2.39
C ALA A 123 1.48 2.35 2.47
N GLU A 124 0.96 1.50 3.35
CA GLU A 124 1.36 0.11 3.49
C GLU A 124 1.10 -0.72 2.21
N ARG A 125 0.12 -0.30 1.39
CA ARG A 125 -0.23 -0.98 0.14
C ARG A 125 0.83 -0.79 -0.94
N LEU A 126 1.61 0.28 -0.84
CA LEU A 126 2.76 0.54 -1.70
C LEU A 126 3.86 -0.50 -1.50
N GLY A 127 3.98 -1.11 -0.32
CA GLY A 127 4.96 -2.17 -0.06
C GLY A 127 4.58 -3.54 -0.62
N LYS A 128 3.29 -3.76 -0.93
CA LYS A 128 2.83 -5.09 -1.39
C LYS A 128 3.42 -5.41 -2.77
N PRO A 129 3.95 -6.61 -3.02
CA PRO A 129 4.62 -6.93 -4.28
C PRO A 129 3.67 -7.07 -5.49
N HIS A 130 2.36 -7.09 -5.31
CA HIS A 130 1.41 -7.37 -6.39
C HIS A 130 1.02 -6.17 -7.30
N PRO A 131 0.92 -6.26 -8.66
CA PRO A 131 1.49 -7.28 -9.56
C PRO A 131 2.93 -7.00 -9.99
N TYR A 132 3.32 -5.73 -10.09
CA TYR A 132 4.66 -5.31 -10.54
C TYR A 132 5.57 -4.84 -9.40
N GLY A 133 5.20 -5.11 -8.16
CA GLY A 133 5.95 -4.63 -7.01
C GLY A 133 5.50 -3.27 -6.52
N GLY A 134 6.14 -2.84 -5.43
CA GLY A 134 5.87 -1.55 -4.82
C GLY A 134 6.38 -0.37 -5.64
N SER A 135 7.51 -0.53 -6.33
CA SER A 135 8.10 0.47 -7.22
C SER A 135 7.10 0.99 -8.27
N PHE A 136 6.35 0.09 -8.91
CA PHE A 136 5.34 0.47 -9.90
C PHE A 136 4.20 1.26 -9.24
N LYS A 137 3.71 0.82 -8.08
CA LYS A 137 2.65 1.54 -7.34
C LYS A 137 3.07 2.93 -6.91
N VAL A 138 4.33 3.09 -6.52
CA VAL A 138 4.88 4.40 -6.17
C VAL A 138 4.92 5.31 -7.41
N ASN A 139 5.32 4.79 -8.57
CA ASN A 139 5.24 5.55 -9.83
C ASN A 139 3.79 5.90 -10.21
N LEU A 140 2.83 4.98 -10.05
CA LEU A 140 1.40 5.26 -10.24
C LEU A 140 0.92 6.36 -9.27
N ARG A 141 1.30 6.29 -7.99
CA ARG A 141 0.97 7.34 -7.01
C ARG A 141 1.50 8.71 -7.44
N ILE A 142 2.75 8.77 -7.90
CA ILE A 142 3.39 10.01 -8.38
C ILE A 142 2.67 10.54 -9.63
N TRP A 143 2.30 9.66 -10.55
CA TRP A 143 1.53 10.01 -11.74
C TRP A 143 0.14 10.57 -11.38
N ALA A 144 -0.58 9.92 -10.46
CA ALA A 144 -1.87 10.39 -9.98
C ALA A 144 -1.78 11.73 -9.23
N LEU A 145 -0.73 11.94 -8.42
CA LEU A 145 -0.46 13.23 -7.76
C LEU A 145 -0.30 14.38 -8.78
N ALA A 146 0.19 14.08 -9.98
CA ALA A 146 0.34 15.04 -11.08
C ALA A 146 -0.92 15.19 -11.95
N GLY A 147 -2.03 14.50 -11.62
CA GLY A 147 -3.26 14.53 -12.41
C GLY A 147 -3.23 13.62 -13.64
N CYS A 148 -2.47 12.53 -13.59
CA CYS A 148 -2.39 11.51 -14.62
C CYS A 148 -2.08 12.05 -16.04
N PRO A 149 -0.97 12.80 -16.24
CA PRO A 149 -0.61 13.29 -17.57
C PRO A 149 -0.27 12.16 -18.55
N GLU A 150 -0.68 12.31 -19.80
CA GLU A 150 -0.37 11.42 -20.93
C GLU A 150 1.13 11.33 -21.24
#